data_AF-A0A5C7T7E4-F1
#
_entry.id   AF-A0A5C7T7E4-F1
#
_cell.length_a   1.000
_cell.length_b   1.000
_cell.length_c   1.000
_cell.angle_alpha   90.00
_cell.angle_beta   90.00
_cell.angle_gamma   90.00
#
_symmetry.space_group_name_H-M   'P 1'
#
loop_
_entity.id
_entity.type
_entity.pdbx_description
1 polymer ?
#
loop_
_entity_poly.entity_id
_entity_poly.type
_entity_poly.pdbx_seq_one_letter_code
_entity_poly.pdbx_strand_id
1 'polypeptide(L)'
;MTVVNKLSRNIALFTFLLSGTVHASERLDETAVFAAVEAVVAEHRLYATCLSLDPLGYDTVQKIWELEVQDGLQALTRMKASPVLLARVWRAVSFDSLIDEDLSLGEAIRYCHENKEQVRKLDEFGYTRLVNAIEKVALQD
;
A
#
# COMPACT_ATOMS: atom_id res chain seq x y z
N MET A 1 58.37 29.45 -56.02
CA MET A 1 56.89 29.49 -55.87
C MET A 1 56.46 28.04 -55.72
N THR A 2 56.24 27.57 -54.50
CA THR A 2 55.97 26.16 -54.20
C THR A 2 54.89 26.12 -53.13
N VAL A 3 53.72 25.58 -53.52
CA VAL A 3 52.55 25.39 -52.68
C VAL A 3 52.75 24.09 -51.90
N VAL A 4 52.59 24.13 -50.56
CA VAL A 4 52.41 22.92 -49.76
C VAL A 4 51.14 23.08 -48.94
N ASN A 5 50.08 22.42 -49.40
CA ASN A 5 48.78 22.30 -48.75
C ASN A 5 48.92 21.57 -47.41
N LYS A 6 48.47 22.22 -46.32
CA LYS A 6 48.19 21.58 -45.05
C LYS A 6 46.82 20.89 -45.14
N LEU A 7 46.80 19.57 -45.28
CA LEU A 7 45.60 18.75 -45.07
C LEU A 7 45.28 18.71 -43.57
N SER A 8 44.25 19.45 -43.15
CA SER A 8 43.63 19.28 -41.84
C SER A 8 42.60 18.15 -41.89
N ARG A 9 42.92 17.03 -41.24
CA ARG A 9 41.96 16.01 -40.80
C ARG A 9 40.93 16.68 -39.89
N ASN A 10 39.63 16.45 -40.10
CA ASN A 10 38.65 16.50 -39.02
C ASN A 10 37.62 15.39 -39.22
N ILE A 11 37.43 14.67 -38.12
CA ILE A 11 36.76 13.40 -37.95
C ILE A 11 35.25 13.61 -38.05
N ALA A 12 34.57 12.85 -38.92
CA ALA A 12 33.13 12.78 -38.94
C ALA A 12 32.65 12.07 -37.67
N LEU A 13 32.05 12.83 -36.75
CA LEU A 13 31.44 12.33 -35.53
C LEU A 13 30.17 11.57 -35.91
N PHE A 14 30.19 10.24 -35.82
CA PHE A 14 29.00 9.39 -35.92
C PHE A 14 28.17 9.60 -34.64
N THR A 15 27.15 10.44 -34.71
CA THR A 15 26.18 10.62 -33.63
C THR A 15 25.26 9.40 -33.61
N PHE A 16 25.59 8.43 -32.76
CA PHE A 16 24.73 7.30 -32.44
C PHE A 16 23.53 7.84 -31.64
N LEU A 17 22.39 8.02 -32.31
CA LEU A 17 21.11 8.28 -31.64
C LEU A 17 20.73 7.01 -30.88
N LEU A 18 21.06 7.00 -29.58
CA LEU A 18 20.50 6.06 -28.62
C LEU A 18 18.98 6.31 -28.57
N SER A 19 18.23 5.53 -29.35
CA SER A 19 16.82 5.29 -29.13
C SER A 19 16.66 4.56 -27.79
N GLY A 20 16.80 5.30 -26.70
CA GLY A 20 16.33 4.85 -25.41
C GLY A 20 14.82 4.73 -25.51
N THR A 21 14.32 3.50 -25.59
CA THR A 21 12.92 3.23 -25.29
C THR A 21 12.72 3.61 -23.84
N VAL A 22 12.27 4.85 -23.62
CA VAL A 22 11.65 5.24 -22.37
C VAL A 22 10.44 4.31 -22.24
N HIS A 23 10.63 3.19 -21.55
CA HIS A 23 9.51 2.48 -20.97
C HIS A 23 8.93 3.53 -20.03
N ALA A 24 7.82 4.14 -20.45
CA ALA A 24 7.00 4.92 -19.55
C ALA A 24 6.65 3.94 -18.43
N SER A 25 7.38 4.04 -17.31
CA SER A 25 7.04 3.30 -16.10
C SER A 25 5.60 3.62 -15.86
N GLU A 26 4.74 2.62 -16.02
CA GLU A 26 3.32 2.77 -15.81
C GLU A 26 3.14 3.35 -14.41
N ARG A 27 2.51 4.51 -14.36
CA ARG A 27 2.46 5.30 -13.14
C ARG A 27 1.48 4.59 -12.22
N LEU A 28 1.92 4.28 -11.00
CA LEU A 28 1.07 3.70 -9.95
C LEU A 28 -0.28 4.44 -9.89
N ASP A 29 -1.38 3.71 -10.02
CA ASP A 29 -2.71 4.27 -9.78
C ASP A 29 -2.92 4.46 -8.27
N GLU A 30 -2.51 5.63 -7.78
CA GLU A 30 -2.60 5.98 -6.37
C GLU A 30 -4.04 6.04 -5.85
N THR A 31 -5.04 6.21 -6.75
CA THR A 31 -6.45 6.23 -6.36
C THR A 31 -6.94 4.82 -6.08
N ALA A 32 -6.65 3.87 -6.98
CA ALA A 32 -6.99 2.47 -6.80
C ALA A 32 -6.29 1.88 -5.57
N VAL A 33 -5.01 2.22 -5.37
CA VAL A 33 -4.24 1.81 -4.19
C VAL A 33 -4.88 2.33 -2.91
N PHE A 34 -5.23 3.61 -2.84
CA PHE A 34 -5.84 4.15 -1.63
C PHE A 34 -7.21 3.53 -1.34
N ALA A 35 -8.02 3.29 -2.38
CA ALA A 35 -9.31 2.61 -2.23
C ALA A 35 -9.15 1.16 -1.70
N ALA A 36 -8.11 0.44 -2.15
CA ALA A 36 -7.79 -0.89 -1.62
C ALA A 36 -7.39 -0.84 -0.14
N VAL A 37 -6.61 0.16 0.28
CA VAL A 37 -6.26 0.39 1.69
C VAL A 37 -7.51 0.64 2.52
N GLU A 38 -8.41 1.54 2.08
CA GLU A 38 -9.65 1.84 2.80
C GLU A 38 -10.55 0.61 2.97
N ALA A 39 -10.62 -0.26 1.95
CA ALA A 39 -11.37 -1.50 2.02
C ALA A 39 -10.79 -2.47 3.08
N VAL A 40 -9.46 -2.62 3.14
CA VAL A 40 -8.80 -3.45 4.16
C VAL A 40 -9.00 -2.89 5.56
N VAL A 41 -8.88 -1.56 5.73
CA VAL A 41 -9.13 -0.89 7.03
C VAL A 41 -10.57 -1.13 7.49
N ALA A 42 -11.54 -1.04 6.58
CA ALA A 42 -12.94 -1.31 6.91
C ALA A 42 -13.18 -2.77 7.33
N GLU A 43 -12.55 -3.73 6.65
CA GLU A 43 -12.58 -5.15 7.04
C GLU A 43 -11.96 -5.37 8.44
N HIS A 44 -10.82 -4.74 8.70
CA HIS A 44 -10.10 -4.87 9.97
C HIS A 44 -10.77 -4.19 11.15
N ARG A 45 -11.60 -3.16 10.94
CA ARG A 45 -12.39 -2.53 12.02
C ARG A 45 -13.30 -3.54 12.72
N LEU A 46 -13.98 -4.39 11.96
CA LEU A 46 -14.81 -5.45 12.53
C LEU A 46 -13.98 -6.42 13.36
N TYR A 47 -12.86 -6.89 12.80
CA TYR A 47 -11.95 -7.81 13.46
C TYR A 47 -11.39 -7.23 14.76
N ALA A 48 -10.87 -6.02 14.69
CA ALA A 48 -10.28 -5.33 15.83
C ALA A 48 -11.31 -5.11 16.93
N THR A 49 -12.50 -4.62 16.58
CA THR A 49 -13.57 -4.42 17.57
C THR A 49 -13.94 -5.73 18.27
N CYS A 50 -14.08 -6.84 17.54
CA CYS A 50 -14.58 -8.10 18.10
C CYS A 50 -13.53 -8.93 18.83
N LEU A 51 -12.27 -8.89 18.41
CA LEU A 51 -11.20 -9.61 19.09
C LEU A 51 -10.52 -8.80 20.18
N SER A 52 -10.73 -7.48 20.25
CA SER A 52 -10.16 -6.65 21.31
C SER A 52 -11.09 -6.44 22.51
N LEU A 53 -12.18 -7.21 22.63
CA LEU A 53 -13.09 -7.17 23.79
C LEU A 53 -12.46 -7.74 25.07
N ASP A 54 -11.38 -8.51 24.96
CA ASP A 54 -10.53 -8.90 26.09
C ASP A 54 -9.11 -8.31 25.96
N PRO A 55 -8.39 -8.09 27.07
CA PRO A 55 -7.09 -7.42 27.03
C PRO A 55 -6.00 -8.16 26.24
N LEU A 56 -6.00 -9.50 26.24
CA LEU A 56 -4.99 -10.27 25.52
C LEU A 56 -5.26 -10.22 24.01
N GLY A 57 -6.53 -10.27 23.63
CA GLY A 57 -6.99 -10.05 22.28
C GLY A 57 -6.62 -8.66 21.76
N TYR A 58 -6.80 -7.60 22.56
CA TYR A 58 -6.39 -6.24 22.20
C TYR A 58 -4.89 -6.17 21.82
N ASP A 59 -4.00 -6.60 22.71
CA ASP A 59 -2.55 -6.57 22.47
C ASP A 59 -2.13 -7.38 21.23
N THR A 60 -2.83 -8.49 20.98
CA THR A 60 -2.55 -9.37 19.85
C THR A 60 -2.96 -8.71 18.54
N VAL A 61 -4.17 -8.16 18.47
CA VAL A 61 -4.68 -7.44 17.29
C VAL A 61 -3.78 -6.24 16.98
N GLN A 62 -3.39 -5.46 17.99
CA GLN A 62 -2.52 -4.29 17.78
C GLN A 62 -1.18 -4.70 17.15
N LYS A 63 -0.50 -5.70 17.71
CA LYS A 63 0.80 -6.17 17.18
C LYS A 63 0.70 -6.71 15.76
N ILE A 64 -0.37 -7.47 15.47
CA ILE A 64 -0.61 -8.00 14.12
C ILE A 64 -0.82 -6.84 13.15
N TRP A 65 -1.63 -5.86 13.52
CA TRP A 65 -1.90 -4.70 12.68
C TRP A 65 -0.64 -3.85 12.43
N GLU A 66 0.19 -3.63 13.45
CA GLU A 66 1.47 -2.93 13.30
C GLU A 66 2.39 -3.60 12.25
N LEU A 67 2.45 -4.94 12.26
CA LEU A 67 3.20 -5.71 11.26
C LEU A 67 2.61 -5.57 9.85
N GLU A 68 1.28 -5.67 9.71
CA GLU A 68 0.59 -5.50 8.43
C GLU A 68 0.81 -4.10 7.84
N VAL A 69 0.72 -3.07 8.69
CA VAL A 69 1.00 -1.67 8.31
C VAL A 69 2.44 -1.51 7.86
N GLN A 70 3.40 -2.07 8.59
CA GLN A 70 4.81 -2.02 8.22
C GLN A 70 5.05 -2.66 6.85
N ASP A 71 4.50 -3.85 6.60
CA ASP A 71 4.62 -4.56 5.32
C ASP A 71 4.00 -3.75 4.17
N GLY A 72 2.80 -3.19 4.38
CA GLY A 72 2.09 -2.38 3.40
C GLY A 72 2.82 -1.07 3.06
N LEU A 73 3.30 -0.33 4.06
CA LEU A 73 4.09 0.89 3.85
C LEU A 73 5.42 0.62 3.15
N GLN A 74 6.06 -0.52 3.47
CA GLN A 74 7.28 -0.93 2.79
C GLN A 74 7.01 -1.24 1.30
N ALA A 75 5.89 -1.90 0.99
CA ALA A 75 5.49 -2.17 -0.39
C ALA A 75 5.25 -0.88 -1.18
N LEU A 76 4.50 0.08 -0.62
CA LEU A 76 4.28 1.40 -1.24
C LEU A 76 5.58 2.15 -1.50
N THR A 77 6.54 2.06 -0.58
CA THR A 77 7.87 2.65 -0.73
C THR A 77 8.63 2.00 -1.90
N ARG A 78 8.60 0.66 -2.03
CA ARG A 78 9.21 -0.06 -3.16
C ARG A 78 8.57 0.32 -4.50
N MET A 79 7.26 0.56 -4.52
CA MET A 79 6.49 1.00 -5.68
C MET A 79 6.68 2.49 -6.01
N LYS A 80 7.50 3.22 -5.23
CA LYS A 80 7.74 4.67 -5.40
C LYS A 80 6.45 5.50 -5.33
N ALA A 81 5.52 5.10 -4.45
CA ALA A 81 4.32 5.87 -4.14
C ALA A 81 4.66 7.33 -3.78
N SER A 82 3.79 8.27 -4.17
CA SER A 82 4.00 9.68 -3.84
C SER A 82 4.01 9.92 -2.32
N PRO A 83 4.70 10.98 -1.85
CA PRO A 83 4.62 11.40 -0.45
C PRO A 83 3.19 11.69 0.01
N VAL A 84 2.32 12.15 -0.90
CA VAL A 84 0.91 12.43 -0.61
C VAL A 84 0.16 11.12 -0.33
N LEU A 85 0.35 10.10 -1.15
CA LEU A 85 -0.26 8.79 -0.92
C LEU A 85 0.25 8.17 0.39
N LEU A 86 1.57 8.17 0.62
CA LEU A 86 2.15 7.64 1.87
C LEU A 86 1.57 8.32 3.11
N ALA A 87 1.41 9.65 3.11
CA ALA A 87 0.81 10.37 4.22
C ALA A 87 -0.67 10.02 4.44
N ARG A 88 -1.45 9.87 3.35
CA ARG A 88 -2.85 9.46 3.43
C ARG A 88 -2.99 8.05 3.99
N VAL A 89 -2.18 7.11 3.51
CA VAL A 89 -2.17 5.72 3.99
C VAL A 89 -1.77 5.67 5.46
N TRP A 90 -0.69 6.35 5.85
CA TRP A 90 -0.24 6.39 7.25
C TRP A 90 -1.34 6.85 8.20
N ARG A 91 -2.13 7.86 7.80
CA ARG A 91 -3.29 8.32 8.59
C ARG A 91 -4.43 7.30 8.60
N ALA A 92 -4.72 6.66 7.47
CA ALA A 92 -5.82 5.72 7.34
C ALA A 92 -5.60 4.41 8.10
N VAL A 93 -4.34 4.05 8.37
CA VAL A 93 -3.98 2.78 9.01
C VAL A 93 -3.54 2.94 10.46
N SER A 94 -3.71 4.10 11.09
CA SER A 94 -3.43 4.24 12.53
C SER A 94 -4.32 3.29 13.32
N PHE A 95 -3.81 2.66 14.38
CA PHE A 95 -4.59 1.71 15.17
C PHE A 95 -5.85 2.36 15.77
N ASP A 96 -5.74 3.61 16.23
CA ASP A 96 -6.85 4.43 16.72
C ASP A 96 -7.96 4.66 15.66
N SER A 97 -7.68 4.39 14.38
CA SER A 97 -8.70 4.47 13.32
C SER A 97 -9.43 3.14 13.10
N LEU A 98 -8.95 2.04 13.69
CA LEU A 98 -9.58 0.72 13.69
C LEU A 98 -10.53 0.51 14.86
N ILE A 99 -10.19 1.08 16.02
CA ILE A 99 -11.01 1.01 17.23
C ILE A 99 -11.89 2.25 17.30
N ASP A 100 -13.19 2.05 17.45
CA ASP A 100 -14.12 3.12 17.77
C ASP A 100 -14.17 3.27 19.29
N GLU A 101 -13.49 4.29 19.82
CA GLU A 101 -13.45 4.53 21.27
C GLU A 101 -14.79 5.03 21.84
N ASP A 102 -15.69 5.52 20.98
CA ASP A 102 -17.01 6.01 21.39
C ASP A 102 -18.03 4.86 21.54
N LEU A 103 -17.72 3.66 21.04
CA LEU A 103 -18.56 2.48 21.20
C LEU A 103 -18.59 2.02 22.66
N SER A 104 -19.77 2.01 23.26
CA SER A 104 -19.94 1.36 24.57
C SER A 104 -19.74 -0.15 24.45
N LEU A 105 -19.35 -0.82 25.55
CA LEU A 105 -19.15 -2.27 25.56
C LEU A 105 -20.38 -3.04 25.06
N GLY A 106 -21.58 -2.60 25.45
CA GLY A 106 -22.84 -3.24 25.00
C GLY A 106 -23.07 -3.10 23.50
N GLU A 107 -22.69 -1.96 22.92
CA GLU A 107 -22.80 -1.72 21.48
C GLU A 107 -21.75 -2.50 20.70
N ALA A 108 -20.52 -2.60 21.21
CA ALA A 108 -19.47 -3.42 20.62
C ALA A 108 -19.87 -4.91 20.59
N ILE A 109 -20.42 -5.44 21.69
CA ILE A 109 -20.94 -6.82 21.75
C ILE A 109 -22.07 -7.02 20.73
N ARG A 110 -23.02 -6.07 20.66
CA ARG A 110 -24.12 -6.14 19.68
C ARG A 110 -23.60 -6.13 18.25
N TYR A 111 -22.66 -5.23 17.95
CA TYR A 111 -22.02 -5.12 16.64
C TYR A 111 -21.34 -6.44 16.22
N CYS A 112 -20.64 -7.09 17.15
CA CYS A 112 -20.03 -8.40 16.89
C CYS A 112 -21.06 -9.52 16.68
N HIS A 113 -22.15 -9.51 17.43
CA HIS A 113 -23.22 -10.49 17.26
C HIS A 113 -23.96 -10.32 15.91
N GLU A 114 -24.22 -9.09 15.50
CA GLU A 114 -24.85 -8.76 14.21
C GLU A 114 -23.99 -9.19 13.01
N ASN A 115 -22.66 -9.17 13.18
CA ASN A 115 -21.69 -9.52 12.13
C ASN A 115 -21.05 -10.91 12.33
N LYS A 116 -21.63 -11.78 13.15
CA LYS A 116 -21.04 -13.09 13.53
C LYS A 116 -20.63 -13.98 12.35
N GLU A 117 -21.34 -13.92 11.23
CA GLU A 117 -20.98 -14.71 10.03
C GLU A 117 -19.73 -14.18 9.34
N GLN A 118 -19.51 -12.87 9.35
CA GLN A 118 -18.29 -12.26 8.82
C GLN A 118 -17.12 -12.57 9.75
N VAL A 119 -17.31 -12.46 11.07
CA VAL A 119 -16.31 -12.86 12.07
C VAL A 119 -15.93 -14.33 11.91
N ARG A 120 -16.91 -15.23 11.75
CA ARG A 120 -16.65 -16.66 11.49
C ARG A 120 -15.83 -16.88 10.23
N LYS A 121 -16.11 -16.15 9.15
CA LYS A 121 -15.32 -16.24 7.91
C LYS A 121 -13.87 -15.80 8.10
N LEU A 122 -13.63 -14.79 8.94
CA LEU A 122 -12.27 -14.36 9.28
C LEU A 122 -11.51 -15.48 10.01
N ASP A 123 -12.15 -16.17 10.95
CA ASP A 123 -11.54 -17.31 11.64
C ASP A 123 -11.28 -18.50 10.70
N GLU A 124 -12.19 -18.77 9.76
CA GLU A 124 -12.10 -19.92 8.85
C GLU A 124 -11.14 -19.70 7.66
N PHE A 125 -11.10 -18.48 7.11
CA PHE A 125 -10.41 -18.18 5.85
C PHE A 125 -9.32 -17.12 5.99
N GLY A 126 -9.22 -16.44 7.13
CA GLY A 126 -8.37 -15.28 7.34
C GLY A 126 -8.98 -13.98 6.81
N TYR A 127 -8.18 -12.92 6.87
CA TYR A 127 -8.51 -11.58 6.39
C TYR A 127 -7.65 -11.20 5.17
N THR A 128 -8.05 -10.16 4.45
CA THR A 128 -7.23 -9.59 3.37
C THR A 128 -5.99 -8.88 3.95
N ARG A 129 -4.80 -9.43 3.74
CA ARG A 129 -3.54 -8.76 4.13
C ARG A 129 -3.37 -7.43 3.40
N LEU A 130 -2.90 -6.39 4.10
CA LEU A 130 -2.79 -5.04 3.55
C LEU A 130 -1.85 -4.99 2.34
N VAL A 131 -0.68 -5.63 2.47
CA VAL A 131 0.31 -5.70 1.39
C VAL A 131 -0.23 -6.38 0.14
N ASN A 132 -1.01 -7.46 0.30
CA ASN A 132 -1.58 -8.20 -0.82
C ASN A 132 -2.64 -7.37 -1.56
N ALA A 133 -3.46 -6.59 -0.84
CA ALA A 133 -4.45 -5.71 -1.46
C ALA A 133 -3.79 -4.60 -2.29
N ILE A 134 -2.73 -3.99 -1.75
CA ILE A 134 -1.93 -2.97 -2.44
C ILE A 134 -1.27 -3.55 -3.69
N GLU A 135 -0.56 -4.67 -3.56
CA GLU A 135 0.13 -5.31 -4.68
C GLU A 135 -0.83 -5.76 -5.77
N LYS A 136 -2.00 -6.29 -5.39
CA LYS A 136 -3.01 -6.72 -6.36
C LYS A 136 -3.46 -5.60 -7.28
N VAL A 137 -3.76 -4.41 -6.76
CA VAL A 137 -4.23 -3.28 -7.59
C VAL A 137 -3.08 -2.55 -8.27
N ALA A 138 -1.86 -2.64 -7.73
CA ALA A 138 -0.67 -2.06 -8.35
C ALA A 138 -0.12 -2.88 -9.54
N LEU A 139 -0.50 -4.16 -9.64
CA LEU A 139 -0.05 -5.11 -10.68
C LEU A 139 -1.15 -5.49 -11.68
N GLN A 140 -2.32 -4.87 -11.60
CA GLN A 140 -3.39 -5.08 -12.55
C GLN A 140 -3.19 -4.16 -13.76
N ASP A 141 -2.65 -4.74 -14.84
CA ASP A 141 -2.64 -4.23 -16.21
C ASP A 141 -4.06 -4.24 -16.82
#